data_AF-A0A448WBH1-F1
#
_entry.id   AF-A0A448WBH1-F1
#
_cell.length_a   1.000
_cell.length_b   1.000
_cell.length_c   1.000
_cell.angle_alpha   90.00
_cell.angle_beta   90.00
_cell.angle_gamma   90.00
#
_symmetry.space_group_name_H-M   'P 1'
#
loop_
_entity.id
_entity.type
_entity.pdbx_description
1 polymer ?
#
loop_
_entity_poly.entity_id
_entity_poly.type
_entity_poly.pdbx_seq_one_letter_code
_entity_poly.pdbx_strand_id
1 'polypeptide(L)'
;MHHRLVPGGKRSFTLVLEVYDLAASNRHLIDRAVHKGLLFPEPGIPRSQSGNTSTRSLWHQATLSNRLSIYNFYMRLVCAPYHYNNTCTQVCDPTVTPERYKCDTNGNKICEPGWSGQECGTGRLTTFQTSNFRSHL
;
A
#
# COMPACT_ATOMS: atom_id res chain seq x y z
N MET A 1 -9.59 3.97 14.71
CA MET A 1 -8.20 4.00 15.19
C MET A 1 -7.31 3.42 14.09
N HIS A 2 -6.52 4.23 13.39
CA HIS A 2 -5.60 3.76 12.34
C HIS A 2 -4.19 3.74 12.91
N HIS A 3 -3.65 2.55 13.15
CA HIS A 3 -2.24 2.41 13.54
C HIS A 3 -1.37 2.36 12.29
N ARG A 4 -0.39 3.26 12.20
CA ARG A 4 0.59 3.29 11.12
C ARG A 4 1.72 2.32 11.48
N LEU A 5 1.72 1.14 10.86
CA LEU A 5 2.82 0.19 11.01
C LEU A 5 4.02 0.66 10.18
N VAL A 6 5.21 0.61 10.78
CA VAL A 6 6.47 1.05 10.17
C VAL A 6 6.79 0.16 8.95
N PRO A 7 7.21 0.73 7.79
CA PRO A 7 7.58 -0.06 6.62
C PRO A 7 8.77 -0.97 6.96
N GLY A 8 8.64 -2.26 6.64
CA GLY A 8 9.61 -3.31 7.00
C GLY A 8 9.32 -4.07 8.30
N GLY A 9 8.26 -3.72 9.03
CA GLY A 9 7.86 -4.39 10.28
C GLY A 9 7.15 -5.73 10.06
N LYS A 10 7.52 -6.73 10.87
CA LYS A 10 7.02 -8.12 10.87
C LYS A 10 5.50 -8.24 10.54
N ARG A 11 5.16 -9.20 9.66
CA ARG A 11 3.77 -9.55 9.26
C ARG A 11 2.92 -10.15 10.39
N SER A 12 3.56 -10.54 11.48
CA SER A 12 2.92 -11.02 12.70
C SER A 12 2.40 -9.87 13.53
N PHE A 13 1.14 -9.95 13.95
CA PHE A 13 0.57 -9.01 14.91
C PHE A 13 0.07 -9.75 16.14
N THR A 14 -0.02 -9.02 17.25
CA THR A 14 -0.78 -9.41 18.44
C THR A 14 -1.81 -8.33 18.68
N LEU A 15 -3.09 -8.68 18.57
CA LEU A 15 -4.20 -7.84 18.95
C LEU A 15 -4.59 -8.15 20.40
N VAL A 16 -4.71 -7.10 21.21
CA VAL A 16 -5.29 -7.17 22.55
C VAL A 16 -6.59 -6.39 22.52
N LEU A 17 -7.68 -7.03 22.88
CA LEU A 17 -9.01 -6.43 22.99
C LEU A 17 -9.41 -6.40 24.45
N GLU A 18 -9.82 -5.23 24.94
CA GLU A 18 -10.21 -4.99 26.32
C GLU A 18 -11.61 -4.35 26.37
N VAL A 19 -12.49 -4.93 27.16
CA VAL A 19 -13.86 -4.47 27.35
C VAL A 19 -14.01 -3.94 28.77
N TYR A 20 -14.54 -2.72 28.87
CA TYR A 20 -14.64 -2.01 30.13
C TYR A 20 -16.09 -1.65 30.44
N ASP A 21 -16.47 -1.74 31.71
CA ASP A 21 -17.68 -1.14 32.25
C ASP A 21 -17.45 0.36 32.44
N LEU A 22 -18.33 1.16 31.83
CA LEU A 22 -18.32 2.62 31.92
C LEU A 22 -19.36 3.16 32.92
N ALA A 23 -20.27 2.31 33.42
CA ALA A 23 -21.27 2.69 34.40
C ALA A 23 -20.73 2.70 35.84
N ALA A 24 -19.65 1.95 36.09
CA ALA A 24 -18.93 1.99 37.35
C ALA A 24 -18.23 3.34 37.54
N SER A 25 -18.17 3.82 38.78
CA SER A 25 -17.47 5.05 39.17
C SER A 25 -15.98 5.05 38.80
N ASN A 26 -15.42 3.87 38.59
CA ASN A 26 -14.11 3.64 38.00
C ASN A 26 -14.24 2.70 36.80
N ARG A 27 -13.38 2.91 35.80
CA ARG A 27 -13.29 2.05 34.61
C ARG A 27 -12.91 0.62 35.02
N HIS A 28 -13.90 -0.29 35.04
CA HIS A 28 -13.72 -1.68 35.46
C HIS A 28 -13.52 -2.59 34.25
N LEU A 29 -12.46 -3.39 34.23
CA LEU A 29 -12.21 -4.34 33.13
C LEU A 29 -13.15 -5.54 33.25
N ILE A 30 -14.07 -5.67 32.31
CA ILE A 30 -14.99 -6.82 32.22
C ILE A 30 -14.29 -8.00 31.57
N ASP A 31 -13.53 -7.73 30.50
CA ASP A 31 -12.98 -8.80 29.68
C ASP A 31 -11.71 -8.38 28.93
N ARG A 32 -10.86 -9.37 28.67
CA ARG A 32 -9.63 -9.21 27.90
C ARG A 32 -9.36 -10.43 27.04
N ALA A 33 -9.25 -10.22 25.73
CA ALA A 33 -8.93 -11.26 24.76
C ALA A 33 -7.67 -10.92 23.96
N VAL A 34 -6.93 -11.95 23.57
CA VAL A 34 -5.68 -11.81 22.80
C VAL A 34 -5.75 -12.67 21.54
N HIS A 35 -5.43 -12.08 20.40
CA HIS A 35 -5.37 -12.79 19.13
C HIS A 35 -4.03 -12.53 18.44
N LYS A 36 -3.41 -13.60 17.96
CA LYS A 36 -2.15 -13.53 17.21
C LYS A 36 -2.41 -14.06 15.81
N GLY A 37 -1.89 -13.35 14.82
CA GLY A 37 -2.10 -13.72 13.44
C GLY A 37 -1.07 -13.12 12.51
N LEU A 38 -1.27 -13.37 11.22
CA LEU A 38 -0.50 -12.78 10.14
C LEU A 38 -1.43 -11.89 9.32
N LEU A 39 -0.96 -10.69 8.98
CA LEU A 39 -1.60 -9.84 7.99
C LEU A 39 -0.68 -9.65 6.79
N PHE A 40 -1.27 -9.73 5.61
CA PHE A 40 -0.61 -9.41 4.36
C PHE A 40 -1.24 -8.16 3.79
N PRO A 41 -0.45 -7.20 3.27
CA PRO A 41 -1.01 -6.01 2.67
C PRO A 41 -1.73 -6.39 1.38
N GLU A 42 -2.85 -5.72 1.10
CA GLU A 42 -3.51 -5.84 -0.21
C GLU A 42 -2.49 -5.46 -1.32
N PRO A 43 -2.44 -6.19 -2.45
CA PRO A 43 -1.65 -5.78 -3.60
C PRO A 43 -2.01 -4.34 -3.96
N GLY A 44 -1.03 -3.45 -3.91
CA GLY A 44 -1.25 -2.01 -4.08
C GLY A 44 -1.72 -1.69 -5.48
N ILE A 45 -3.04 -1.60 -5.68
CA ILE A 45 -3.59 -0.87 -6.82
C ILE A 45 -3.63 0.61 -6.39
N PRO A 46 -2.93 1.51 -7.09
CA PRO A 46 -3.04 2.94 -6.85
C PRO A 46 -4.50 3.36 -7.00
N ARG A 47 -5.04 4.14 -6.05
CA ARG A 47 -6.42 4.68 -6.12
C ARG A 47 -6.71 5.46 -7.42
N SER A 48 -5.69 5.86 -8.17
CA SER A 48 -5.82 6.52 -9.48
C SER A 48 -6.09 5.57 -10.67
N GLN A 49 -5.97 4.25 -10.49
CA GLN A 49 -6.32 3.23 -11.48
C GLN A 49 -7.60 2.46 -11.10
N SER A 50 -8.46 3.06 -10.27
CA SER A 50 -9.79 2.54 -9.93
C SER A 50 -10.79 2.73 -11.09
N GLY A 51 -10.37 2.48 -12.32
CA GLY A 51 -11.27 2.03 -13.36
C GLY A 51 -11.41 0.52 -13.18
N ASN A 52 -12.60 0.07 -12.80
CA ASN A 52 -13.15 -1.27 -13.04
C ASN A 52 -12.33 -2.56 -12.74
N THR A 53 -11.32 -2.58 -11.86
CA THR A 53 -10.81 -3.86 -11.30
C THR A 53 -11.27 -4.07 -9.87
N SER A 54 -12.33 -4.86 -9.72
CA SER A 54 -12.88 -5.31 -8.43
C SER A 54 -11.90 -6.22 -7.70
N THR A 55 -10.85 -5.64 -7.11
CA THR A 55 -10.07 -6.33 -6.08
C THR A 55 -10.86 -6.19 -4.78
N ARG A 56 -11.70 -7.19 -4.56
CA ARG A 56 -12.41 -7.45 -3.30
C ARG A 56 -11.49 -7.09 -2.14
N SER A 57 -11.84 -6.05 -1.37
CA SER A 57 -11.05 -5.69 -0.20
C SER A 57 -10.95 -6.90 0.72
N LEU A 58 -9.73 -7.40 0.90
CA LEU A 58 -9.38 -8.59 1.67
C LEU A 58 -9.36 -8.22 3.16
N TRP A 59 -10.51 -7.78 3.66
CA TRP A 59 -10.74 -7.69 5.10
C TRP A 59 -10.56 -9.09 5.70
N HIS A 60 -9.58 -9.21 6.58
CA HIS A 60 -9.38 -10.41 7.39
C HIS A 60 -10.38 -10.37 8.55
N GLN A 61 -11.29 -11.33 8.56
CA GLN A 61 -12.22 -11.54 9.66
C GLN A 61 -11.52 -12.34 10.75
N ALA A 62 -11.59 -11.86 12.00
CA ALA A 62 -11.15 -12.64 13.15
C ALA A 62 -12.25 -12.69 14.21
N THR A 63 -12.34 -13.85 14.85
CA THR A 63 -13.26 -14.11 15.96
C THR A 63 -12.44 -14.40 17.21
N LEU A 64 -12.66 -13.61 18.25
CA LEU A 64 -12.04 -13.78 19.57
C LEU A 64 -13.13 -14.27 20.50
N SER A 65 -13.00 -15.50 20.95
CA SER A 65 -13.86 -16.06 21.98
C SER A 65 -13.09 -16.27 23.27
N ASN A 66 -13.76 -16.04 24.38
CA ASN A 66 -13.34 -16.50 25.70
C ASN A 66 -14.53 -17.22 26.36
N ARG A 67 -14.49 -17.42 27.69
CA ARG A 67 -15.55 -18.13 28.40
C ARG A 67 -16.87 -17.37 28.48
N LEU A 68 -16.86 -16.05 28.34
CA LEU A 68 -18.01 -15.18 28.63
C LEU A 68 -18.53 -14.44 27.40
N SER A 69 -17.73 -14.30 26.36
CA SER A 69 -18.03 -13.40 25.23
C SER A 69 -17.35 -13.86 23.94
N ILE A 70 -17.95 -13.43 22.83
CA ILE A 70 -17.45 -13.63 21.47
C ILE A 70 -17.40 -12.27 20.78
N TYR A 71 -16.24 -11.92 20.25
CA TYR A 71 -15.99 -10.70 19.52
C TYR A 71 -15.66 -11.02 18.08
N ASN A 72 -16.39 -10.39 17.15
CA ASN A 72 -16.11 -10.49 15.71
C ASN A 72 -15.62 -9.15 15.22
N PHE A 73 -14.49 -9.12 14.54
CA PHE A 73 -14.00 -7.90 13.90
C PHE A 73 -13.34 -8.20 12.56
N TYR A 74 -13.19 -7.14 11.77
CA TYR A 74 -12.51 -7.15 10.48
C TYR A 74 -11.30 -6.23 10.55
N MET A 75 -10.17 -6.70 10.03
CA MET A 75 -8.93 -5.94 9.95
C MET A 75 -8.29 -6.08 8.58
N ARG A 76 -7.53 -5.08 8.15
CA ARG A 76 -6.72 -5.15 6.93
C ARG A 76 -5.42 -4.39 7.11
N LEU A 77 -4.40 -4.82 6.41
CA LEU A 77 -3.13 -4.11 6.29
C LEU A 77 -3.13 -3.36 4.96
N VAL A 78 -2.86 -2.06 5.01
CA VAL A 78 -2.79 -1.19 3.83
C VAL A 78 -1.45 -0.49 3.86
N CYS A 79 -0.71 -0.54 2.76
CA CYS A 79 0.54 0.19 2.63
C CYS A 79 0.31 1.71 2.66
N ALA A 80 1.32 2.47 3.09
CA ALA A 80 1.30 3.91 2.91
C ALA A 80 1.22 4.28 1.41
N PRO A 81 0.76 5.49 1.05
CA PRO A 81 0.79 5.94 -0.34
C PRO A 81 2.16 5.73 -0.96
N TYR A 82 2.20 5.27 -2.22
CA TYR A 82 3.44 5.01 -2.99
C TYR A 82 4.33 3.89 -2.45
N HIS A 83 3.85 3.12 -1.46
CA HIS A 83 4.54 1.92 -0.97
C HIS A 83 3.82 0.69 -1.50
N TYR A 84 4.59 -0.21 -2.10
CA TYR A 84 4.12 -1.39 -2.81
C TYR A 84 4.77 -2.64 -2.24
N ASN A 85 4.47 -3.77 -2.88
CA ASN A 85 4.88 -5.13 -2.52
C ASN A 85 4.25 -5.66 -1.21
N ASN A 86 4.45 -6.94 -0.95
CA ASN A 86 3.91 -7.65 0.21
C ASN A 86 4.57 -7.30 1.56
N THR A 87 5.47 -6.32 1.56
CA THR A 87 6.18 -5.78 2.75
C THR A 87 6.03 -4.26 2.88
N CYS A 88 5.37 -3.58 1.94
CA CYS A 88 5.26 -2.11 1.89
C CYS A 88 6.64 -1.40 1.91
N THR A 89 7.69 -2.03 1.37
CA THR A 89 9.05 -1.48 1.37
C THR A 89 9.47 -0.92 0.02
N GLN A 90 8.83 -1.37 -1.07
CA GLN A 90 9.11 -0.86 -2.40
C GLN A 90 8.45 0.51 -2.55
N VAL A 91 9.24 1.56 -2.73
CA VAL A 91 8.73 2.92 -2.90
C VAL A 91 8.74 3.29 -4.38
N CYS A 92 7.60 3.75 -4.89
CA CYS A 92 7.50 4.34 -6.22
C CYS A 92 6.47 5.47 -6.21
N ASP A 93 6.95 6.71 -6.22
CA ASP A 93 6.08 7.88 -6.27
C ASP A 93 6.03 8.42 -7.71
N PRO A 94 4.93 8.21 -8.46
CA PRO A 94 4.81 8.68 -9.83
C PRO A 94 4.63 10.21 -9.92
N THR A 95 4.45 10.92 -8.80
CA THR A 95 4.24 12.37 -8.78
C THR A 95 5.55 13.17 -8.79
N VAL A 96 6.68 12.53 -8.50
CA VAL A 96 7.99 13.20 -8.40
C VAL A 96 8.54 13.57 -9.78
N THR A 97 8.51 12.66 -10.75
CA THR A 97 8.89 12.92 -12.16
C THR A 97 7.94 12.19 -13.12
N PRO A 98 6.67 12.64 -13.23
CA PRO A 98 5.65 11.97 -14.03
C PRO A 98 5.97 11.93 -15.53
N GLU A 99 6.84 12.82 -16.01
CA GLU A 99 7.32 12.87 -17.40
C GLU A 99 8.33 11.77 -17.74
N ARG A 100 8.90 11.09 -16.71
CA ARG A 100 9.96 10.10 -16.88
C ARG A 100 9.52 8.68 -16.59
N TYR A 101 8.61 8.49 -15.64
CA TYR A 101 8.16 7.15 -15.28
C TYR A 101 6.75 7.13 -14.68
N LYS A 102 6.15 5.94 -14.75
CA LYS A 102 4.98 5.50 -13.96
C LYS A 102 5.36 4.33 -13.09
N CYS A 103 4.49 3.99 -12.13
CA CYS A 103 4.68 2.85 -11.25
C CYS A 103 3.77 1.69 -11.68
N ASP A 104 4.31 0.48 -11.76
CA ASP A 104 3.50 -0.74 -11.91
C ASP A 104 2.81 -1.14 -10.60
N THR A 105 2.05 -2.23 -10.61
CA THR A 105 1.33 -2.76 -9.42
C THR A 105 2.25 -3.32 -8.34
N ASN A 106 3.52 -3.60 -8.66
CA ASN A 106 4.54 -4.06 -7.72
C ASN A 106 5.41 -2.91 -7.17
N GLY A 107 5.25 -1.69 -7.71
CA GLY A 107 6.06 -0.52 -7.39
C GLY A 107 7.37 -0.43 -8.16
N ASN A 108 7.48 -1.12 -9.30
CA ASN A 108 8.60 -0.91 -10.23
C ASN A 108 8.35 0.31 -11.10
N LYS A 109 9.43 1.02 -11.45
CA LYS A 109 9.38 2.14 -12.39
C LYS A 109 9.27 1.61 -13.82
N ILE A 110 8.25 2.07 -14.53
CA ILE A 110 8.08 1.90 -15.97
C ILE A 110 8.48 3.22 -16.61
N CYS A 111 9.57 3.23 -17.38
CA CYS A 111 10.02 4.45 -18.03
C CYS A 111 9.07 4.89 -19.15
N GLU A 112 8.81 6.18 -19.20
CA GLU A 112 8.07 6.81 -20.30
C GLU A 112 8.92 6.81 -21.58
N PRO A 113 8.30 6.93 -22.77
CA PRO A 113 9.02 7.00 -24.04
C PRO A 113 10.11 8.07 -24.03
N GLY A 114 11.30 7.69 -24.49
CA GLY A 114 12.48 8.56 -24.48
C GLY A 114 13.32 8.47 -23.20
N TRP A 115 12.86 7.80 -22.15
CA TRP A 115 13.61 7.58 -20.91
C TRP A 115 14.06 6.13 -20.75
N SER A 116 15.16 5.92 -20.02
CA SER A 116 15.77 4.61 -19.80
C SER A 116 16.63 4.56 -18.54
N GLY A 117 17.12 3.36 -18.21
CA GLY A 117 17.87 3.07 -16.99
C GLY A 117 16.96 2.70 -15.82
N GLN A 118 17.54 2.12 -14.77
CA GLN A 118 16.80 1.62 -13.60
C GLN A 118 15.93 2.70 -12.93
N GLU A 119 16.43 3.94 -12.91
CA GLU A 119 15.73 5.08 -12.31
C GLU A 119 14.96 5.94 -13.34
N CYS A 120 14.92 5.52 -14.60
CA CYS A 120 14.38 6.29 -15.73
C CYS A 120 15.01 7.69 -15.86
N GLY A 121 16.30 7.83 -15.49
CA GLY A 121 17.02 9.09 -15.48
C GLY A 121 17.74 9.42 -16.80
N THR A 122 17.91 8.44 -17.69
CA THR A 122 18.66 8.62 -18.93
C THR A 122 17.72 8.91 -20.09
N GLY A 123 17.64 10.17 -20.50
CA GLY A 123 16.91 10.59 -21.69
C GLY A 123 17.70 10.27 -22.97
N ARG A 124 17.03 9.67 -23.96
CA ARG A 124 17.55 9.67 -25.34
C ARG A 124 17.24 11.03 -25.93
N LEU A 125 18.29 11.77 -26.28
CA LEU A 125 18.15 12.92 -27.17
C LEU A 125 17.53 12.38 -28.47
N THR A 126 16.25 12.62 -28.70
CA THR A 126 15.74 12.59 -30.06
C THR A 126 16.43 13.75 -30.74
N THR A 127 17.55 13.47 -31.40
CA THR A 127 18.14 14.41 -32.33
C THR A 127 17.03 14.76 -33.30
N PHE A 128 16.41 15.92 -33.13
CA PHE A 128 15.76 16.62 -34.22
C PHE A 128 16.88 16.94 -35.20
N GLN A 129 17.29 15.94 -35.98
CA GLN A 129 17.91 16.18 -37.27
C GLN A 129 16.82 16.86 -38.07
N THR A 130 16.76 18.19 -38.01
CA THR A 130 16.27 18.96 -39.13
C THR A 130 17.25 18.67 -40.26
N SER A 131 17.00 17.57 -41.00
CA SER A 131 17.63 17.36 -42.28
C SER A 131 17.20 18.53 -43.16
N ASN A 132 18.09 19.52 -43.25
CA ASN A 132 17.99 20.62 -44.19
C ASN A 132 17.84 20.02 -45.60
N PHE A 133 16.62 19.94 -46.12
CA PHE A 133 16.40 19.85 -47.55
C PHE A 133 16.79 21.20 -48.15
N ARG A 134 18.06 21.36 -48.48
CA ARG A 134 18.49 22.31 -49.53
C ARG A 134 18.37 21.59 -50.86
N SER A 135 17.22 21.75 -51.52
CA SER A 135 17.15 21.61 -52.98
C SER A 135 17.88 22.79 -53.60
N HIS A 136 19.06 22.54 -54.14
CA HIS A 136 19.69 23.46 -55.10
C HIS A 136 18.99 23.28 -56.46
N LEU A 137 18.70 24.42 -57.08
CA LEU A 137 18.20 24.62 -58.45
C LEU A 137 18.99 23.83 -59.50
#